data_AF-A0A557R535-F1
#
_entry.id   AF-A0A557R535-F1
#
_cell.length_a   1.000
_cell.length_b   1.000
_cell.length_c   1.000
_cell.angle_alpha   90.00
_cell.angle_beta   90.00
_cell.angle_gamma   90.00
#
_symmetry.space_group_name_H-M   'P 1'
#
loop_
_entity.id
_entity.type
_entity.pdbx_description
1 polymer ?
#
loop_
_entity_poly.entity_id
_entity_poly.type
_entity_poly.pdbx_seq_one_letter_code
_entity_poly.pdbx_strand_id
1 'polypeptide(L)'
;MFFTHSNAKTTPVFESLDAYMDELRALPRQFHPIVICLSFHDIRKGTHKQLRQYCFPLVTAGASNSTRFVDRFYTISRQFRYACSPTIGSHTYYLMEAGIPFFLYGQPPTYMIKGSDAVCDGAQDLRDYGDEEDIDRYMCLHRLLANPADSVTTEQRAMIENYLGLNASSTSGFVRKALFASLGQNMDVASGLYLRLATKALQRLVKPGSG
;
A
#
# COMPACT_ATOMS: atom_id res chain seq x y z
N MET A 1 -5.69 -4.90 12.47
CA MET A 1 -5.09 -5.70 11.39
C MET A 1 -5.42 -5.05 10.05
N PHE A 2 -4.42 -4.82 9.21
CA PHE A 2 -4.60 -4.34 7.84
C PHE A 2 -4.65 -5.57 6.92
N PHE A 3 -5.75 -5.72 6.19
CA PHE A 3 -5.88 -6.80 5.24
C PHE A 3 -4.99 -6.52 4.02
N THR A 4 -4.51 -7.57 3.36
CA THR A 4 -3.73 -7.40 2.14
C THR A 4 -4.61 -6.79 1.06
N HIS A 5 -4.20 -5.62 0.59
CA HIS A 5 -5.03 -4.88 -0.34
C HIS A 5 -4.91 -5.43 -1.75
N SER A 6 -6.01 -5.40 -2.48
CA SER A 6 -6.04 -5.60 -3.91
C SER A 6 -6.08 -4.25 -4.66
N ASN A 7 -5.84 -4.27 -5.97
CA ASN A 7 -6.09 -3.11 -6.83
C ASN A 7 -6.94 -3.50 -8.04
N ALA A 8 -7.04 -2.66 -9.06
CA ALA A 8 -7.86 -2.96 -10.25
C ALA A 8 -7.40 -4.23 -11.01
N LYS A 9 -6.13 -4.61 -10.89
CA LYS A 9 -5.48 -5.66 -11.68
C LYS A 9 -4.89 -6.79 -10.84
N THR A 10 -4.70 -6.57 -9.54
CA THR A 10 -4.15 -7.56 -8.62
C THR A 10 -5.19 -8.02 -7.62
N THR A 11 -5.17 -9.29 -7.24
CA THR A 11 -6.03 -9.86 -6.19
C THR A 11 -5.20 -10.79 -5.30
N PRO A 12 -5.19 -10.60 -3.98
CA PRO A 12 -4.50 -11.51 -3.07
C PRO A 12 -5.25 -12.84 -3.00
N VAL A 13 -4.49 -13.93 -3.07
CA VAL A 13 -4.97 -15.30 -2.95
C VAL A 13 -4.26 -15.95 -1.77
N PHE A 14 -5.05 -16.27 -0.75
CA PHE A 14 -4.60 -17.02 0.41
C PHE A 14 -4.68 -18.51 0.11
N GLU A 15 -3.70 -19.29 0.59
CA GLU A 15 -3.79 -20.75 0.57
C GLU A 15 -5.02 -21.22 1.35
N SER A 16 -5.22 -20.66 2.55
CA SER A 16 -6.44 -20.82 3.33
C SER A 16 -6.77 -19.52 4.07
N LEU A 17 -7.84 -18.85 3.65
CA LEU A 17 -8.34 -17.66 4.35
C LEU A 17 -8.89 -18.02 5.73
N ASP A 18 -9.52 -19.18 5.87
CA ASP A 18 -10.07 -19.66 7.14
C ASP A 18 -8.96 -19.86 8.18
N ALA A 19 -7.88 -20.54 7.79
CA ALA A 19 -6.73 -20.77 8.67
C ALA A 19 -6.13 -19.44 9.15
N TYR A 20 -5.98 -18.48 8.24
CA TYR A 20 -5.46 -17.17 8.60
C TYR A 20 -6.38 -16.41 9.58
N MET A 21 -7.70 -16.52 9.40
CA MET A 21 -8.66 -15.91 10.33
C MET A 21 -8.66 -16.61 11.70
N ASP A 22 -8.44 -17.92 11.74
CA ASP A 22 -8.31 -18.69 12.98
C ASP A 22 -7.03 -18.31 13.74
N GLU A 23 -5.90 -18.14 13.04
CA GLU A 23 -4.66 -17.62 13.61
C GLU A 23 -4.87 -16.25 14.27
N LEU A 24 -5.56 -15.34 13.58
CA LEU A 24 -5.91 -14.03 14.15
C LEU A 24 -6.74 -14.16 15.43
N ARG A 25 -7.72 -15.07 15.50
CA ARG A 25 -8.49 -15.30 16.74
C ARG A 25 -7.61 -15.85 17.87
N ALA A 26 -6.62 -16.67 17.53
CA ALA A 26 -5.70 -17.29 18.47
C ALA A 26 -4.62 -16.34 18.99
N LEU A 27 -4.51 -15.11 18.47
CA LEU A 27 -3.56 -14.11 18.98
C LEU A 27 -3.73 -13.88 20.50
N PRO A 28 -2.63 -13.62 21.24
CA PRO A 28 -2.68 -13.31 22.66
C PRO A 28 -3.68 -12.20 22.99
N ARG A 29 -4.32 -12.31 24.17
CA ARG A 29 -5.40 -11.40 24.62
C ARG A 29 -5.06 -9.91 24.53
N GLN A 30 -3.79 -9.54 24.67
CA GLN A 30 -3.33 -8.14 24.56
C GLN A 30 -3.52 -7.51 23.18
N PHE A 31 -3.68 -8.32 22.12
CA PHE A 31 -3.94 -7.85 20.75
C PHE A 31 -5.43 -7.78 20.41
N HIS A 32 -6.30 -8.11 21.36
CA HIS A 32 -7.76 -8.06 21.20
C HIS A 32 -8.35 -6.79 21.83
N PRO A 33 -9.46 -6.26 21.29
CA PRO A 33 -10.22 -6.77 20.14
C PRO A 33 -9.52 -6.49 18.79
N ILE A 34 -9.68 -7.41 17.84
CA ILE A 34 -9.14 -7.25 16.47
C ILE A 34 -10.18 -6.59 15.58
N VAL A 35 -9.75 -5.57 14.84
CA VAL A 35 -10.51 -4.92 13.76
C VAL A 35 -9.73 -5.05 12.46
N ILE A 36 -10.42 -5.41 11.37
CA ILE A 36 -9.83 -5.56 10.04
C ILE A 36 -10.07 -4.28 9.23
N CYS A 37 -8.98 -3.63 8.81
CA CYS A 37 -9.01 -2.49 7.90
C CYS A 37 -8.84 -2.96 6.46
N LEU A 38 -9.80 -2.61 5.60
CA LEU A 38 -9.84 -2.96 4.18
C LEU A 38 -9.54 -1.75 3.29
N SER A 39 -8.85 -2.00 2.17
CA SER A 39 -8.75 -1.02 1.09
C SER A 39 -10.11 -0.83 0.42
N PHE A 40 -10.35 0.36 -0.13
CA PHE A 40 -11.56 0.63 -0.89
C PHE A 40 -11.71 -0.29 -2.12
N HIS A 41 -10.61 -0.78 -2.69
CA HIS A 41 -10.64 -1.73 -3.80
C HIS A 41 -11.26 -3.07 -3.36
N ASP A 42 -10.94 -3.53 -2.15
CA ASP A 42 -11.48 -4.78 -1.59
C ASP A 42 -12.96 -4.63 -1.25
N ILE A 43 -13.37 -3.43 -0.81
CA ILE A 43 -14.79 -3.09 -0.66
C ILE A 43 -15.50 -3.23 -2.02
N ARG A 44 -14.95 -2.61 -3.08
CA ARG A 44 -15.54 -2.63 -4.43
C ARG A 44 -15.63 -4.04 -5.02
N LYS A 45 -14.65 -4.90 -4.72
CA LYS A 45 -14.64 -6.31 -5.15
C LYS A 45 -15.53 -7.22 -4.32
N GLY A 46 -16.10 -6.74 -3.22
CA GLY A 46 -16.97 -7.53 -2.36
C GLY A 46 -16.25 -8.40 -1.33
N THR A 47 -14.93 -8.27 -1.18
CA THR A 47 -14.12 -9.02 -0.18
C THR A 47 -14.67 -8.84 1.23
N HIS A 48 -15.13 -7.63 1.58
CA HIS A 48 -15.79 -7.37 2.86
C HIS A 48 -17.02 -8.24 3.13
N LYS A 49 -17.74 -8.69 2.08
CA LYS A 49 -18.90 -9.58 2.24
C LYS A 49 -18.45 -10.99 2.64
N GLN A 50 -17.40 -11.49 2.02
CA GLN A 50 -16.78 -12.76 2.38
C GLN A 50 -16.26 -12.70 3.82
N LEU A 51 -15.58 -11.62 4.19
CA LEU A 51 -14.98 -11.48 5.52
C LEU A 51 -15.98 -11.37 6.67
N ARG A 52 -17.24 -11.00 6.41
CA ARG A 52 -18.28 -10.88 7.47
C ARG A 52 -18.55 -12.19 8.19
N GLN A 53 -18.35 -13.33 7.54
CA GLN A 53 -18.57 -14.64 8.17
C GLN A 53 -17.64 -14.91 9.36
N TYR A 54 -16.49 -14.22 9.43
CA TYR A 54 -15.52 -14.41 10.51
C TYR A 54 -15.80 -13.55 11.75
N CYS A 55 -16.84 -12.72 11.73
CA CYS A 55 -17.30 -11.90 12.86
C CYS A 55 -16.28 -10.89 13.41
N PHE A 56 -15.25 -10.53 12.65
CA PHE A 56 -14.40 -9.37 12.97
C PHE A 56 -15.08 -8.07 12.54
N PRO A 57 -15.01 -6.99 13.34
CA PRO A 57 -15.38 -5.66 12.88
C PRO A 57 -14.52 -5.27 11.67
N LEU A 58 -15.19 -4.72 10.64
CA LEU A 58 -14.55 -4.28 9.40
C LEU A 58 -14.61 -2.77 9.27
N VAL A 59 -13.49 -2.14 8.93
CA VAL A 59 -13.39 -0.69 8.70
C VAL A 59 -12.68 -0.39 7.38
N THR A 60 -12.82 0.84 6.88
CA THR A 60 -12.07 1.32 5.73
C THR A 60 -11.78 2.81 5.85
N ALA A 61 -10.60 3.24 5.43
CA ALA A 61 -10.27 4.67 5.28
C ALA A 61 -10.91 5.31 4.03
N GLY A 62 -11.68 4.53 3.25
CA GLY A 62 -12.31 4.98 2.02
C GLY A 62 -11.33 5.06 0.84
N ALA A 63 -11.75 5.71 -0.25
CA ALA A 63 -10.94 5.81 -1.45
C ALA A 63 -9.66 6.63 -1.23
N SER A 64 -8.52 6.15 -1.74
CA SER A 64 -7.21 6.80 -1.58
C SER A 64 -7.10 8.16 -2.28
N ASN A 65 -7.95 8.42 -3.27
CA ASN A 65 -8.06 9.72 -3.95
C ASN A 65 -9.01 10.70 -3.23
N SER A 66 -9.59 10.31 -2.10
CA SER A 66 -10.43 11.21 -1.29
C SER A 66 -9.55 12.20 -0.53
N THR A 67 -9.90 13.48 -0.54
CA THR A 67 -9.21 14.53 0.23
C THR A 67 -9.20 14.27 1.74
N ARG A 68 -10.13 13.45 2.24
CA ARG A 68 -10.24 13.05 3.65
C ARG A 68 -9.59 11.70 3.96
N PHE A 69 -8.92 11.07 2.99
CA PHE A 69 -8.33 9.74 3.18
C PHE A 69 -7.31 9.74 4.31
N VAL A 70 -6.36 10.68 4.28
CA VAL A 70 -5.29 10.80 5.27
C VAL A 70 -5.85 11.01 6.67
N ASP A 71 -6.79 11.95 6.83
CA ASP A 71 -7.43 12.22 8.12
C ASP A 71 -8.14 10.99 8.67
N ARG A 72 -8.93 10.29 7.84
CA ARG A 72 -9.61 9.05 8.26
C ARG A 72 -8.63 7.95 8.61
N PHE A 73 -7.59 7.76 7.79
CA PHE A 73 -6.57 6.73 8.03
C PHE A 73 -5.90 6.91 9.39
N TYR A 74 -5.44 8.12 9.72
CA TYR A 74 -4.81 8.38 11.01
C TYR A 74 -5.81 8.42 12.17
N THR A 75 -7.04 8.90 11.95
CA THR A 75 -8.11 8.87 12.96
C THR A 75 -8.44 7.45 13.38
N ILE A 76 -8.60 6.54 12.41
CA ILE A 76 -8.85 5.12 12.66
C ILE A 76 -7.64 4.50 13.36
N SER A 77 -6.44 4.67 12.78
CA SER A 77 -5.22 4.01 13.26
C SER A 77 -4.87 4.37 14.71
N ARG A 78 -5.05 5.63 15.12
CA ARG A 78 -4.75 6.10 16.49
C ARG A 78 -5.67 5.51 17.57
N GLN A 79 -6.77 4.85 17.21
CA GLN A 79 -7.61 4.13 18.17
C GLN A 79 -7.03 2.78 18.60
N PHE A 80 -5.94 2.32 17.96
CA PHE A 80 -5.36 1.01 18.18
C PHE A 80 -3.96 1.12 18.76
N ARG A 81 -3.65 0.25 19.73
CA ARG A 81 -2.32 0.15 20.33
C ARG A 81 -1.32 -0.57 19.42
N TYR A 82 -1.79 -1.46 18.55
CA TYR A 82 -0.96 -2.26 17.66
C TYR A 82 -1.57 -2.34 16.26
N ALA A 83 -0.72 -2.53 15.26
CA ALA A 83 -1.12 -2.90 13.92
C ALA A 83 -0.35 -4.14 13.43
N CYS A 84 -0.95 -4.88 12.53
CA CYS A 84 -0.32 -6.03 11.88
C CYS A 84 -0.92 -6.25 10.49
N SER A 85 -0.18 -6.99 9.65
CA SER A 85 -0.54 -7.40 8.29
C SER A 85 0.34 -8.60 7.92
N PRO A 86 -0.06 -9.48 7.00
CA PRO A 86 0.85 -10.51 6.50
C PRO A 86 1.80 -9.96 5.42
N THR A 87 1.61 -8.71 4.98
CA THR A 87 2.47 -8.05 3.98
C THR A 87 2.85 -6.64 4.38
N ILE A 88 4.02 -6.20 3.90
CA ILE A 88 4.50 -4.82 4.02
C ILE A 88 3.85 -3.97 2.92
N GLY A 89 3.44 -2.75 3.26
CA GLY A 89 3.01 -1.76 2.28
C GLY A 89 3.12 -0.34 2.86
N SER A 90 2.62 0.67 2.14
CA SER A 90 2.70 2.07 2.60
C SER A 90 2.12 2.28 4.01
N HIS A 91 1.08 1.53 4.37
CA HIS A 91 0.49 1.57 5.70
C HIS A 91 1.49 1.22 6.81
N THR A 92 2.39 0.27 6.60
CA THR A 92 3.44 -0.11 7.56
C THR A 92 4.28 1.10 7.96
N TYR A 93 4.79 1.82 6.96
CA TYR A 93 5.63 3.00 7.17
C TYR A 93 4.87 4.13 7.87
N TYR A 94 3.65 4.44 7.42
CA TYR A 94 2.84 5.52 8.02
C TYR A 94 2.43 5.23 9.47
N LEU A 95 2.12 3.98 9.80
CA LEU A 95 1.76 3.60 11.16
C LEU A 95 2.95 3.73 12.12
N MET A 96 4.10 3.23 11.69
CA MET A 96 5.32 3.27 12.50
C MET A 96 5.86 4.68 12.66
N GLU A 97 5.79 5.50 11.60
CA GLU A 97 6.11 6.94 11.68
C GLU A 97 5.22 7.64 12.71
N ALA A 98 3.91 7.35 12.71
CA ALA A 98 2.96 7.83 13.70
C ALA A 98 3.11 7.20 15.11
N GLY A 99 4.14 6.37 15.33
CA GLY A 99 4.47 5.76 16.61
C GLY A 99 3.63 4.53 16.97
N ILE A 100 2.86 3.99 16.04
CA ILE A 100 2.04 2.78 16.25
C ILE A 100 2.90 1.55 15.95
N PRO A 101 3.15 0.66 16.94
CA PRO A 101 3.89 -0.57 16.72
C PRO A 101 3.22 -1.45 15.67
N PHE A 102 4.05 -1.96 14.76
CA PHE A 102 3.62 -2.81 13.66
C PHE A 102 4.44 -4.10 13.66
N PHE A 103 3.79 -5.22 13.33
CA PHE A 103 4.46 -6.50 13.12
C PHE A 103 3.81 -7.28 11.98
N LEU A 104 4.60 -8.15 11.35
CA LEU A 104 4.13 -9.08 10.34
C LEU A 104 3.48 -10.28 11.02
N TYR A 105 2.32 -10.69 10.53
CA TYR A 105 1.58 -11.81 11.10
C TYR A 105 0.78 -12.57 10.05
N GLY A 106 0.91 -13.90 10.08
CA GLY A 106 0.31 -14.82 9.11
C GLY A 106 1.15 -14.98 7.84
N GLN A 107 0.76 -15.96 7.02
CA GLN A 107 1.41 -16.21 5.74
C GLN A 107 1.03 -15.12 4.72
N PRO A 108 2.01 -14.53 4.00
CA PRO A 108 1.71 -13.60 2.92
C PRO A 108 0.93 -14.32 1.81
N PRO A 109 -0.14 -13.71 1.25
CA PRO A 109 -0.84 -14.28 0.12
C PRO A 109 0.01 -14.17 -1.15
N THR A 110 -0.31 -15.02 -2.12
CA THR A 110 0.17 -14.83 -3.49
C THR A 110 -0.69 -13.78 -4.19
N TYR A 111 -0.13 -13.06 -5.16
CA TYR A 111 -0.88 -12.07 -5.91
C TYR A 111 -1.19 -12.58 -7.31
N MET A 112 -2.49 -12.68 -7.63
CA MET A 112 -2.95 -12.95 -8.99
C MET A 112 -3.07 -11.64 -9.75
N ILE A 113 -2.27 -11.47 -10.79
CA ILE A 113 -2.27 -10.30 -11.67
C ILE A 113 -3.00 -10.65 -12.97
N LYS A 114 -3.89 -9.74 -13.41
CA LYS A 114 -4.62 -9.88 -14.67
C LYS A 114 -4.78 -8.56 -15.40
N GLY A 115 -4.30 -8.50 -16.64
CA GLY A 115 -4.40 -7.37 -17.56
C GLY A 115 -3.55 -6.17 -17.15
N SER A 116 -2.36 -6.40 -16.60
CA SER A 116 -1.38 -5.35 -16.35
C SER A 116 -0.53 -5.11 -17.59
N ASP A 117 -0.28 -3.85 -17.95
CA ASP A 117 0.64 -3.52 -19.05
C ASP A 117 2.11 -3.63 -18.63
N ALA A 118 2.38 -3.62 -17.32
CA ALA A 118 3.73 -3.60 -16.76
C ALA A 118 4.31 -4.99 -16.48
N VAL A 119 3.45 -6.00 -16.29
CA VAL A 119 3.86 -7.36 -15.89
C VAL A 119 2.94 -8.41 -16.48
N CYS A 120 3.48 -9.61 -16.70
CA CYS A 120 2.72 -10.75 -17.23
C CYS A 120 1.60 -11.19 -16.28
N ASP A 121 0.49 -11.61 -16.86
CA ASP A 121 -0.61 -12.26 -16.12
C ASP A 121 -0.13 -13.54 -15.43
N GLY A 122 -0.65 -13.79 -14.23
CA GLY A 122 -0.31 -14.98 -13.46
C GLY A 122 -0.16 -14.74 -11.96
N ALA A 123 0.22 -15.80 -11.26
CA ALA A 123 0.61 -15.73 -9.85
C ALA A 123 2.00 -15.11 -9.77
N GLN A 124 2.15 -14.09 -8.95
CA GLN A 124 3.43 -13.44 -8.71
C GLN A 124 3.69 -13.24 -7.23
N ASP A 125 4.97 -13.31 -6.88
CA ASP A 125 5.47 -12.95 -5.57
C ASP A 125 5.97 -11.52 -5.59
N LEU A 126 5.61 -10.73 -4.58
CA LEU A 126 6.10 -9.36 -4.46
C LEU A 126 7.60 -9.29 -4.16
N ARG A 127 8.20 -10.40 -3.71
CA ARG A 127 9.66 -10.55 -3.53
C ARG A 127 10.42 -10.53 -4.85
N ASP A 128 9.74 -10.75 -5.98
CA ASP A 128 10.38 -10.76 -7.30
C ASP A 128 10.57 -9.35 -7.89
N TYR A 129 10.21 -8.31 -7.14
CA TYR A 129 10.24 -6.92 -7.57
C TYR A 129 11.32 -6.12 -6.86
N GLY A 130 12.09 -5.34 -7.63
CA GLY A 130 13.17 -4.48 -7.14
C GLY A 130 14.53 -4.93 -7.66
N ASP A 131 15.55 -4.12 -7.44
CA ASP A 131 16.93 -4.55 -7.58
C ASP A 131 17.42 -5.30 -6.33
N GLU A 132 18.67 -5.78 -6.33
CA GLU A 132 19.25 -6.51 -5.19
C GLU A 132 19.22 -5.67 -3.90
N GLU A 133 19.39 -4.35 -4.01
CA GLU A 133 19.37 -3.46 -2.86
C GLU A 133 17.96 -3.34 -2.27
N ASP A 134 16.94 -3.22 -3.12
CA ASP A 134 15.54 -3.22 -2.70
C ASP A 134 15.16 -4.53 -1.99
N ILE A 135 15.61 -5.67 -2.52
CA ILE A 135 15.38 -6.99 -1.93
C ILE A 135 16.05 -7.08 -0.55
N ASP A 136 17.30 -6.68 -0.43
CA ASP A 136 18.03 -6.71 0.84
C ASP A 136 17.37 -5.84 1.91
N ARG A 137 16.95 -4.63 1.53
CA ARG A 137 16.22 -3.73 2.43
C ARG A 137 14.87 -4.30 2.84
N TYR A 138 14.12 -4.90 1.90
CA TYR A 138 12.87 -5.58 2.18
C TYR A 138 13.06 -6.73 3.18
N MET A 139 14.09 -7.56 2.98
CA MET A 139 14.41 -8.68 3.88
C MET A 139 14.89 -8.21 5.26
N CYS A 140 15.59 -7.07 5.32
CA CYS A 140 15.95 -6.42 6.59
C CYS A 140 14.70 -5.97 7.35
N LEU A 141 13.79 -5.25 6.67
CA LEU A 141 12.53 -4.80 7.26
C LEU A 141 11.65 -5.98 7.71
N HIS A 142 11.57 -7.04 6.92
CA HIS A 142 10.82 -8.24 7.28
C HIS A 142 11.35 -8.87 8.58
N ARG A 143 12.68 -8.92 8.77
CA ARG A 143 13.29 -9.42 10.02
C ARG A 143 12.96 -8.52 11.21
N LEU A 144 13.02 -7.19 11.04
CA LEU A 144 12.70 -6.23 12.09
C LEU A 144 11.23 -6.23 12.52
N LEU A 145 10.33 -6.68 11.64
CA LEU A 145 8.90 -6.74 11.88
C LEU A 145 8.40 -8.15 12.21
N ALA A 146 9.29 -9.15 12.28
CA ALA A 146 8.90 -10.55 12.48
C ALA A 146 8.26 -10.82 13.85
N ASN A 147 8.59 -10.01 14.86
CA ASN A 147 8.08 -10.17 16.22
C ASN A 147 7.33 -8.91 16.67
N PRO A 148 6.23 -9.06 17.42
CA PRO A 148 5.52 -7.93 18.00
C PRO A 148 6.40 -7.20 19.02
N ALA A 149 6.34 -5.86 18.98
CA ALA A 149 6.95 -4.97 19.95
C ALA A 149 5.89 -4.06 20.58
N ASP A 150 6.09 -3.65 21.83
CA ASP A 150 5.16 -2.75 22.54
C ASP A 150 5.29 -1.28 22.16
N SER A 151 6.39 -0.93 21.49
CA SER A 151 6.70 0.42 21.00
C SER A 151 7.52 0.31 19.71
N VAL A 152 7.42 1.30 18.82
CA VAL A 152 8.31 1.40 17.67
C VAL A 152 9.75 1.60 18.17
N THR A 153 10.64 0.65 17.88
CA THR A 153 12.03 0.68 18.35
C THR A 153 12.84 1.77 17.63
N THR A 154 13.98 2.18 18.18
CA THR A 154 14.88 3.13 17.51
C THR A 154 15.35 2.63 16.15
N GLU A 155 15.65 1.34 16.04
CA GLU A 155 16.07 0.72 14.78
C GLU A 155 14.94 0.69 13.75
N GLN A 156 13.73 0.30 14.18
CA GLN A 156 12.53 0.38 13.36
C GLN A 156 12.28 1.82 12.88
N ARG A 157 12.34 2.80 13.78
CA ARG A 157 12.15 4.22 13.44
C ARG A 157 13.17 4.70 12.40
N ALA A 158 14.46 4.44 12.61
CA ALA A 158 15.52 4.86 11.70
C ALA A 158 15.33 4.28 10.30
N MET A 159 14.92 3.01 10.20
CA MET A 159 14.64 2.39 8.90
C MET A 159 13.44 3.03 8.20
N ILE A 160 12.35 3.29 8.93
CA ILE A 160 11.16 3.93 8.35
C ILE A 160 11.43 5.37 7.92
N GLU A 161 12.19 6.14 8.70
CA GLU A 161 12.60 7.50 8.33
C GLU A 161 13.44 7.53 7.05
N ASN A 162 14.32 6.53 6.86
CA ASN A 162 15.07 6.37 5.61
C ASN A 162 14.13 6.06 4.43
N TYR A 163 13.22 5.09 4.58
CA TYR A 163 12.26 4.72 3.54
C TYR A 163 11.32 5.86 3.15
N LEU A 164 10.88 6.66 4.12
CA LEU A 164 10.03 7.82 3.88
C LEU A 164 10.81 9.05 3.40
N GLY A 165 12.15 8.96 3.33
CA GLY A 165 13.01 10.07 2.95
C GLY A 165 12.99 11.24 3.94
N LEU A 166 12.61 11.00 5.20
CA LEU A 166 12.59 12.03 6.25
C LEU A 166 14.01 12.51 6.60
N ASN A 167 15.00 11.66 6.35
CA ASN A 167 16.42 11.95 6.54
C ASN A 167 17.11 12.40 5.24
N ALA A 168 16.36 12.65 4.16
CA ALA A 168 16.93 13.12 2.91
C ALA A 168 17.49 14.54 3.05
N SER A 169 18.73 14.75 2.66
CA SER A 169 19.35 16.08 2.58
C SER A 169 18.90 16.90 1.36
N SER A 170 18.01 16.34 0.54
CA SER A 170 17.49 16.96 -0.67
C SER A 170 16.60 18.15 -0.34
N THR A 171 16.97 19.33 -0.81
CA THR A 171 16.14 20.53 -0.66
C THR A 171 15.06 20.58 -1.74
N SER A 172 13.96 21.31 -1.47
CA SER A 172 12.93 21.58 -2.47
C SER A 172 13.51 22.25 -3.73
N GLY A 173 14.53 23.09 -3.58
CA GLY A 173 15.26 23.70 -4.69
C GLY A 173 16.02 22.69 -5.54
N PHE A 174 16.68 21.71 -4.91
CA PHE A 174 17.34 20.61 -5.62
C PHE A 174 16.33 19.74 -6.38
N VAL A 175 15.25 19.30 -5.72
CA VAL A 175 14.20 18.49 -6.35
C VAL A 175 13.57 19.23 -7.54
N ARG A 176 13.26 20.52 -7.37
CA ARG A 176 12.75 21.37 -8.45
C ARG A 176 13.74 21.42 -9.62
N LYS A 177 15.03 21.67 -9.37
CA LYS A 177 16.06 21.71 -10.40
C LYS A 177 16.15 20.37 -11.15
N ALA A 178 16.16 19.25 -10.43
CA ALA A 178 16.21 17.92 -11.02
C ALA A 178 14.99 17.64 -11.93
N LEU A 179 13.78 17.98 -11.48
CA LEU A 179 12.55 17.81 -12.26
C LEU A 179 12.57 18.65 -13.55
N PHE A 180 12.94 19.93 -13.47
CA PHE A 180 12.99 20.80 -14.64
C PHE A 180 14.17 20.46 -15.58
N ALA A 181 15.29 19.99 -15.05
CA ALA A 181 16.39 19.49 -15.86
C ALA A 181 15.96 18.25 -16.66
N SER A 182 15.26 17.30 -16.03
CA SER A 182 14.69 16.13 -16.71
C SER A 182 13.69 16.53 -17.79
N LEU A 183 12.83 17.53 -17.54
CA LEU A 183 11.90 18.05 -18.54
C LEU A 183 12.67 18.62 -19.74
N GLY A 184 13.70 19.43 -19.47
CA GLY A 184 14.58 20.02 -20.48
C GLY A 184 15.32 18.98 -21.32
N GLN A 185 15.81 17.91 -20.70
CA GLN A 185 16.53 16.82 -21.36
C GLN A 185 15.62 15.90 -22.18
N ASN A 186 14.32 15.87 -21.89
CA ASN A 186 13.34 15.02 -22.56
C ASN A 186 12.23 15.87 -23.24
N MET A 187 12.59 17.07 -23.73
CA MET A 187 11.62 18.01 -24.30
C MET A 187 10.90 17.48 -25.53
N ASP A 188 11.55 16.65 -26.33
CA ASP A 188 11.00 15.94 -27.48
C ASP A 188 9.90 14.95 -27.06
N VAL A 189 10.16 14.15 -26.03
CA VAL A 189 9.17 13.22 -25.46
C VAL A 189 8.02 13.99 -24.82
N ALA A 190 8.34 15.01 -24.02
CA ALA A 190 7.35 15.85 -23.35
C ALA A 190 6.44 16.56 -24.37
N SER A 191 7.01 17.20 -25.38
CA SER A 191 6.26 17.89 -26.43
C SER A 191 5.37 16.93 -27.22
N GLY A 192 5.87 15.72 -27.56
CA GLY A 192 5.06 14.68 -28.19
C GLY A 192 3.85 14.24 -27.34
N LEU A 193 4.02 14.10 -26.03
CA LEU A 193 2.93 13.78 -25.10
C LEU A 193 1.90 14.92 -25.02
N TYR A 194 2.36 16.17 -24.88
CA TYR A 194 1.46 17.34 -24.84
C TYR A 194 0.68 17.50 -26.14
N LEU A 195 1.33 17.31 -27.30
CA LEU A 195 0.67 17.37 -28.60
C LEU A 195 -0.42 16.29 -28.72
N ARG A 196 -0.13 15.05 -28.31
CA ARG A 196 -1.11 13.96 -28.30
C ARG A 196 -2.31 14.26 -27.38
N LEU A 197 -2.08 14.84 -26.21
CA LEU A 197 -3.14 15.24 -25.29
C LEU A 197 -3.99 16.38 -25.86
N ALA A 198 -3.36 17.40 -26.45
CA ALA A 198 -4.05 18.50 -27.11
C ALA A 198 -4.92 18.00 -28.28
N THR A 199 -4.39 17.11 -29.12
CA THR A 199 -5.15 16.49 -30.21
C THR A 199 -6.35 15.68 -29.68
N LYS A 200 -6.17 14.88 -28.61
CA LYS A 200 -7.27 14.14 -27.98
C LYS A 200 -8.34 15.08 -27.39
N ALA A 201 -7.94 16.19 -26.77
CA ALA A 201 -8.85 17.19 -26.24
C ALA A 201 -9.65 17.87 -27.36
N LEU A 202 -8.97 18.28 -28.44
CA LEU A 202 -9.61 18.86 -29.64
C LEU A 202 -10.60 17.87 -30.29
N GLN A 203 -10.22 16.60 -30.44
CA GLN A 203 -11.12 15.57 -30.99
C GLN A 203 -12.39 15.35 -30.14
N ARG A 204 -12.31 15.52 -28.82
CA ARG A 204 -13.49 15.47 -27.93
C ARG A 204 -14.37 16.71 -28.04
N LEU A 205 -13.80 17.86 -28.36
CA LEU A 205 -14.54 19.10 -28.59
C LEU A 205 -15.20 19.14 -29.98
N VAL A 206 -14.58 18.49 -30.97
CA VAL A 206 -15.06 18.46 -32.37
C VAL A 206 -16.07 17.34 -32.63
N LYS A 207 -16.26 16.38 -31.71
CA LYS A 207 -17.39 15.44 -31.75
C LYS A 207 -18.55 15.96 -30.88
N PRO A 208 -19.46 16.81 -31.39
CA PRO A 208 -20.73 17.03 -30.72
C PRO A 208 -21.51 15.71 -30.72
N GLY A 209 -22.24 15.45 -29.65
CA GLY A 209 -22.89 14.17 -29.39
C GLY A 209 -23.69 13.63 -30.57
N SER A 210 -23.25 12.49 -31.11
CA SER A 210 -24.15 11.51 -31.69
C SER A 210 -24.80 10.77 -30.51
N GLY A 211 -25.95 11.30 -30.06
CA GLY A 211 -26.93 10.55 -29.28
C GLY A 211 -27.53 9.41 -30.09
#